data_AF-L0F6R0-F1
#
_entry.id   AF-L0F6R0-F1
#
_cell.length_a   1.000
_cell.length_b   1.000
_cell.length_c   1.000
_cell.angle_alpha   90.00
_cell.angle_beta   90.00
_cell.angle_gamma   90.00
#
_symmetry.space_group_name_H-M   'P 1'
#
loop_
_entity.id
_entity.type
_entity.pdbx_description
1 polymer ?
#
loop_
_entity_poly.entity_id
_entity_poly.type
_entity_poly.pdbx_seq_one_letter_code
_entity_poly.pdbx_strand_id
1 'polypeptide(L)'
;MGNCRSIFSPINESIWEHLKIGFWALVLFSLLEYRFIKSKTHNFFLAKGLGNLALHGLIVIVFYSYTAFTDKPIMFLDISSFVLGCILCQLVSYKILTKSKPKPVLNWLGLSILLASAALFVIFTFAPPELILFQEPSTYLKGK
;
A
#
# COMPACT_ATOMS: atom_id res chain seq x y z
N MET A 1 9.31 -14.14 21.16
CA MET A 1 7.88 -14.35 20.83
C MET A 1 7.42 -13.18 19.98
N GLY A 2 7.09 -13.40 18.71
CA GLY A 2 6.54 -12.34 17.84
C GLY A 2 5.13 -11.98 18.30
N ASN A 3 4.94 -10.75 18.77
CA ASN A 3 3.61 -10.27 19.15
C ASN A 3 2.76 -10.12 17.88
N CYS A 4 1.60 -10.77 17.82
CA CYS A 4 0.68 -10.68 16.67
C CYS A 4 0.27 -9.23 16.31
N ARG A 5 0.45 -8.28 17.25
CA ARG A 5 0.22 -6.84 17.05
C ARG A 5 1.12 -6.24 15.95
N SER A 6 2.32 -6.76 15.75
CA SER A 6 3.27 -6.27 14.75
C SER A 6 2.79 -6.46 13.31
N ILE A 7 1.78 -7.32 13.08
CA ILE A 7 1.21 -7.54 11.74
C ILE A 7 0.40 -6.31 11.29
N PHE A 8 -0.25 -5.61 12.23
CA PHE A 8 -1.17 -4.51 11.93
C PHE A 8 -0.66 -3.14 12.37
N SER A 9 0.27 -3.08 13.32
CA SER A 9 0.83 -1.84 13.85
C SER A 9 2.22 -1.56 13.29
N PRO A 10 2.60 -0.28 13.10
CA PRO A 10 3.98 0.08 12.83
C PRO A 10 4.87 -0.40 13.98
N ILE A 11 5.98 -1.07 13.65
CA ILE A 11 7.04 -1.44 14.60
C ILE A 11 8.21 -0.45 14.61
N ASN A 12 8.33 0.36 13.55
CA ASN A 12 9.32 1.41 13.37
C ASN A 12 8.78 2.47 12.38
N GLU A 13 9.57 3.52 12.12
CA GLU A 13 9.21 4.59 11.15
C GLU A 13 9.66 4.29 9.71
N SER A 14 9.94 3.03 9.36
CA SER A 14 10.35 2.70 8.00
C SER A 14 9.22 2.91 6.99
N ILE A 15 9.60 3.12 5.73
CA ILE A 15 8.65 3.29 4.62
C ILE A 15 7.80 2.01 4.48
N TRP A 16 8.39 0.83 4.71
CA TRP A 16 7.68 -0.45 4.66
C TRP A 16 6.47 -0.48 5.60
N GLU A 17 6.63 0.03 6.82
CA GLU A 17 5.54 0.07 7.80
C GLU A 17 4.42 1.04 7.37
N HIS A 18 4.76 2.16 6.73
CA HIS A 18 3.77 3.07 6.14
C HIS A 18 2.97 2.40 5.02
N LEU A 19 3.64 1.65 4.14
CA LEU A 19 2.99 0.86 3.09
C LEU A 19 2.08 -0.23 3.69
N LYS A 20 2.53 -0.91 4.75
CA LYS A 20 1.76 -1.95 5.44
C LYS A 20 0.45 -1.40 6.00
N ILE A 21 0.49 -0.24 6.67
CA ILE A 21 -0.71 0.41 7.20
C ILE A 21 -1.67 0.79 6.05
N GLY A 22 -1.13 1.33 4.95
CA GLY A 22 -1.93 1.66 3.77
C GLY A 22 -2.63 0.46 3.14
N PHE A 23 -1.91 -0.66 3.02
CA PHE A 23 -2.46 -1.91 2.55
C PHE A 23 -3.60 -2.41 3.44
N TRP A 24 -3.40 -2.47 4.77
CA TRP A 24 -4.44 -2.95 5.68
C TRP A 24 -5.67 -2.04 5.71
N ALA A 25 -5.48 -0.72 5.66
CA ALA A 25 -6.58 0.24 5.55
C ALA A 25 -7.38 0.02 4.24
N LEU A 26 -6.69 -0.21 3.12
CA LEU A 26 -7.31 -0.52 1.84
C LEU A 26 -8.09 -1.83 1.89
N VAL A 27 -7.53 -2.89 2.48
CA VAL A 27 -8.22 -4.20 2.61
C VAL A 27 -9.49 -4.05 3.44
N LEU A 28 -9.41 -3.38 4.61
CA LEU A 28 -10.58 -3.14 5.47
C LEU A 28 -11.67 -2.36 4.74
N PHE A 29 -11.31 -1.28 4.06
CA PHE A 29 -12.27 -0.48 3.29
C PHE A 29 -12.86 -1.29 2.13
N SER A 30 -12.04 -2.09 1.45
CA SER A 30 -12.48 -2.94 0.33
C SER A 30 -13.43 -4.04 0.78
N LEU A 31 -13.28 -4.60 1.98
CA LEU A 31 -14.22 -5.58 2.52
C LEU A 31 -15.63 -4.98 2.73
N LEU A 32 -15.69 -3.74 3.22
CA LEU A 32 -16.95 -3.00 3.38
C LEU A 32 -17.57 -2.69 2.01
N GLU A 33 -16.78 -2.13 1.09
CA GLU A 33 -17.22 -1.77 -0.25
C GLU A 33 -17.69 -2.98 -1.06
N TYR A 34 -17.01 -4.14 -0.92
CA TYR A 34 -17.36 -5.38 -1.62
C TYR A 34 -18.80 -5.82 -1.32
N ARG A 35 -19.28 -5.62 -0.08
CA ARG A 35 -20.66 -6.00 0.29
C ARG A 35 -21.71 -5.25 -0.54
N PHE A 36 -21.43 -4.01 -0.93
CA PHE A 36 -22.36 -3.16 -1.69
C PHE A 36 -22.20 -3.29 -3.21
N ILE A 37 -20.98 -3.55 -3.70
CA ILE A 37 -20.64 -3.47 -5.13
C ILE A 37 -20.52 -4.85 -5.81
N LYS A 38 -20.43 -5.96 -5.05
CA LYS A 38 -20.25 -7.31 -5.62
C LYS A 38 -21.28 -7.72 -6.66
N SER A 39 -22.53 -7.25 -6.56
CA SER A 39 -23.60 -7.60 -7.50
C SER A 39 -23.54 -6.79 -8.81
N LYS A 40 -22.72 -5.74 -8.85
CA LYS A 40 -22.66 -4.79 -9.97
C LYS A 40 -21.38 -4.89 -10.80
N THR A 41 -20.35 -5.61 -10.31
CA THR A 41 -19.01 -5.59 -10.93
C THR A 41 -18.33 -6.97 -10.87
N HIS A 42 -17.58 -7.31 -11.91
CA HIS A 42 -16.83 -8.59 -12.01
C HIS A 42 -15.31 -8.42 -11.87
N ASN A 43 -14.85 -7.20 -11.62
CA ASN A 43 -13.44 -6.78 -11.64
C ASN A 43 -13.02 -6.05 -10.36
N PHE A 44 -13.72 -6.30 -9.27
CA PHE A 44 -13.46 -5.67 -7.99
C PHE A 44 -12.03 -5.89 -7.50
N PHE A 45 -11.52 -7.13 -7.57
CA PHE A 45 -10.18 -7.44 -7.11
C PHE A 45 -9.10 -6.84 -8.03
N LEU A 46 -9.35 -6.77 -9.34
CA LEU A 46 -8.46 -6.06 -10.27
C LEU A 46 -8.35 -4.57 -9.92
N ALA A 47 -9.50 -3.93 -9.69
CA ALA A 47 -9.56 -2.51 -9.32
C ALA A 47 -8.75 -2.24 -8.05
N LYS A 48 -8.95 -3.06 -7.01
CA LYS A 48 -8.23 -2.93 -5.73
C LYS A 48 -6.76 -3.31 -5.80
N GLY A 49 -6.40 -4.36 -6.55
CA GLY A 49 -5.01 -4.75 -6.74
C GLY A 49 -4.20 -3.65 -7.43
N LEU A 50 -4.72 -3.08 -8.53
CA LEU A 50 -4.03 -1.99 -9.23
C LEU A 50 -4.08 -0.67 -8.44
N GLY A 51 -5.18 -0.38 -7.76
CA GLY A 51 -5.28 0.77 -6.86
C GLY A 51 -4.25 0.71 -5.73
N ASN A 52 -4.05 -0.46 -5.13
CA ASN A 52 -3.03 -0.72 -4.12
C ASN A 52 -1.61 -0.45 -4.63
N LEU A 53 -1.28 -0.92 -5.84
CA LEU A 53 0.02 -0.64 -6.46
C LEU A 53 0.21 0.86 -6.72
N ALA A 54 -0.84 1.57 -7.15
CA ALA A 54 -0.79 3.02 -7.34
C ALA A 54 -0.58 3.79 -6.02
N LEU A 55 -1.26 3.38 -4.95
CA LEU A 55 -1.05 3.91 -3.59
C LEU A 55 0.40 3.74 -3.14
N HIS A 56 0.91 2.52 -3.19
CA HIS A 56 2.28 2.22 -2.75
C HIS A 56 3.32 2.93 -3.61
N GLY A 57 3.14 2.94 -4.93
CA GLY A 57 4.02 3.63 -5.86
C GLY A 57 4.09 5.13 -5.56
N LEU A 58 2.94 5.77 -5.32
CA LEU A 58 2.92 7.21 -5.00
C LEU A 58 3.65 7.50 -3.68
N ILE A 59 3.39 6.74 -2.62
CA ILE A 59 4.04 6.93 -1.32
C ILE A 59 5.57 6.82 -1.48
N VAL A 60 6.05 5.77 -2.13
CA VAL A 60 7.48 5.54 -2.36
C VAL A 60 8.10 6.67 -3.19
N ILE A 61 7.46 7.05 -4.30
CA ILE A 61 7.97 8.12 -5.18
C ILE A 61 8.06 9.44 -4.43
N VAL A 62 6.98 9.84 -3.74
CA VAL A 62 6.95 11.11 -3.01
C VAL A 62 7.99 11.10 -1.90
N PHE A 63 8.06 10.02 -1.10
CA PHE A 63 9.02 9.88 0.00
C PHE A 63 10.47 10.07 -0.46
N TYR A 64 10.91 9.28 -1.44
CA TYR A 64 12.28 9.37 -1.94
C TYR A 64 12.56 10.69 -2.67
N SER A 65 11.54 11.28 -3.33
CA SER A 65 11.70 12.57 -4.00
C SER A 65 11.98 13.68 -2.99
N TYR A 66 11.17 13.81 -1.92
CA TYR A 66 11.36 14.92 -0.98
C TYR A 66 12.57 14.70 -0.07
N THR A 67 12.83 13.45 0.35
CA THR A 67 13.99 13.14 1.21
C THR A 67 15.31 13.37 0.48
N ALA A 68 15.36 13.24 -0.85
CA ALA A 68 16.54 13.57 -1.65
C ALA A 68 16.93 15.06 -1.58
N PHE A 69 15.99 15.97 -1.28
CA PHE A 69 16.28 17.41 -1.17
C PHE A 69 16.36 17.91 0.27
N THR A 70 15.70 17.24 1.20
CA THR A 70 15.54 17.71 2.58
C THR A 70 16.41 16.95 3.57
N ASP A 71 16.94 15.78 3.19
CA ASP A 71 17.72 14.85 4.01
C ASP A 71 17.11 14.56 5.39
N LYS A 72 15.78 14.69 5.51
CA LYS A 72 15.04 14.37 6.74
C LYS A 72 13.63 13.90 6.41
N PRO A 73 13.07 12.95 7.17
CA PRO A 73 11.66 12.61 7.05
C PRO A 73 10.81 13.79 7.52
N ILE A 74 9.74 14.10 6.79
CA ILE A 74 8.81 15.18 7.15
C ILE A 74 7.41 14.57 7.26
N MET A 75 6.96 14.37 8.51
CA MET A 75 5.68 13.75 8.83
C MET A 75 4.50 14.36 8.05
N PHE A 76 4.47 15.68 7.86
CA PHE A 76 3.42 16.35 7.09
C PHE A 76 3.38 15.89 5.63
N LEU A 77 4.54 15.69 5.00
CA LEU A 77 4.63 15.19 3.62
C LEU A 77 4.25 13.71 3.54
N ASP A 78 4.60 12.91 4.54
CA ASP A 78 4.24 11.49 4.59
C ASP A 78 2.71 11.32 4.67
N ILE A 79 2.05 12.04 5.58
CA ILE A 79 0.58 12.03 5.69
C ILE A 79 -0.08 12.55 4.42
N SER A 80 0.45 13.63 3.83
CA SER A 80 -0.07 14.17 2.58
C SER A 80 0.04 13.17 1.43
N SER A 81 1.19 12.49 1.32
CA SER A 81 1.43 11.45 0.32
C SER A 81 0.47 10.27 0.47
N PHE A 82 0.16 9.89 1.72
CA PHE A 82 -0.81 8.85 2.03
C PHE A 82 -2.22 9.23 1.57
N VAL A 83 -2.68 10.43 1.92
CA VAL A 83 -4.01 10.93 1.51
C VAL A 83 -4.11 11.01 -0.02
N LEU A 84 -3.10 11.58 -0.68
CA LEU A 84 -3.06 11.64 -2.15
C LEU A 84 -3.04 10.23 -2.77
N GLY A 85 -2.33 9.30 -2.14
CA GLY A 85 -2.28 7.91 -2.57
C GLY A 85 -3.63 7.22 -2.46
N CYS A 86 -4.38 7.46 -1.38
CA CYS A 86 -5.73 6.95 -1.21
C CYS A 86 -6.68 7.49 -2.29
N ILE A 87 -6.60 8.79 -2.59
CA ILE A 87 -7.37 9.43 -3.66
C ILE A 87 -7.03 8.77 -5.00
N LEU A 88 -5.74 8.65 -5.32
CA LEU A 88 -5.28 8.01 -6.56
C LEU A 88 -5.74 6.55 -6.67
N CYS A 89 -5.62 5.79 -5.59
CA CYS A 89 -6.11 4.41 -5.52
C CYS A 89 -7.61 4.32 -5.83
N GLN A 90 -8.43 5.21 -5.26
CA GLN A 90 -9.86 5.19 -5.50
C GLN A 90 -10.23 5.66 -6.91
N LEU A 91 -9.50 6.64 -7.48
CA LEU A 91 -9.66 7.05 -8.87
C LEU A 91 -9.31 5.92 -9.86
N VAL A 92 -8.21 5.21 -9.62
CA VAL A 92 -7.80 4.04 -10.40
C VAL A 92 -8.84 2.93 -10.27
N SER A 93 -9.29 2.66 -9.04
CA SER A 93 -10.32 1.65 -8.77
C SER A 93 -11.61 1.98 -9.50
N TYR A 94 -12.10 3.22 -9.40
CA TYR A 94 -13.30 3.70 -10.07
C TYR A 94 -13.23 3.53 -11.59
N LYS A 95 -12.14 4.00 -12.21
CA LYS A 95 -11.93 3.86 -13.67
C LYS A 95 -11.94 2.41 -14.13
N ILE A 96 -11.40 1.50 -13.33
CA ILE A 96 -11.40 0.06 -13.64
C ILE A 96 -12.82 -0.49 -13.50
N LEU A 97 -13.51 -0.23 -12.38
CA LEU A 97 -14.86 -0.71 -12.12
C LEU A 97 -15.89 -0.24 -13.18
N THR A 98 -15.73 0.96 -13.74
CA THR A 98 -16.64 1.49 -14.77
C THR A 98 -16.33 1.01 -16.19
N LYS A 99 -15.21 0.30 -16.42
CA LYS A 99 -14.92 -0.28 -17.75
C LYS A 99 -15.85 -1.46 -18.03
N SER A 100 -16.51 -1.44 -19.19
CA SER A 100 -17.67 -2.29 -19.42
C SER A 100 -17.41 -3.80 -19.51
N LYS A 101 -16.20 -4.31 -19.80
CA LYS A 101 -15.97 -5.77 -20.00
C LYS A 101 -14.52 -6.23 -19.72
N PRO A 102 -14.05 -6.21 -18.48
CA PRO A 102 -12.76 -6.79 -18.12
C PRO A 102 -12.81 -8.33 -18.23
N LYS A 103 -11.74 -8.94 -18.74
CA LYS A 103 -11.62 -10.40 -18.78
C LYS A 103 -11.59 -10.96 -17.34
N PRO A 104 -12.30 -12.05 -17.04
CA PRO A 104 -12.35 -12.63 -15.68
C PRO A 104 -10.96 -13.03 -15.15
N VAL A 105 -10.04 -13.40 -16.04
CA VAL A 105 -8.62 -13.68 -15.71
C VAL A 105 -7.94 -12.48 -15.04
N LEU A 106 -8.28 -11.25 -15.43
CA LEU A 106 -7.68 -10.07 -14.82
C LEU A 106 -8.16 -9.87 -13.38
N ASN A 107 -9.37 -10.30 -13.04
CA ASN A 107 -9.85 -10.23 -11.66
C ASN A 107 -9.05 -11.18 -10.75
N TRP A 108 -8.72 -12.38 -11.25
CA TRP A 108 -7.81 -13.30 -10.57
C TRP A 108 -6.41 -12.71 -10.39
N LEU A 109 -5.88 -12.03 -11.40
CA LEU A 109 -4.60 -11.32 -11.28
C LEU A 109 -4.63 -10.28 -10.15
N GLY A 110 -5.70 -9.49 -10.06
CA GLY A 110 -5.89 -8.52 -8.96
C GLY A 110 -5.91 -9.18 -7.59
N LEU A 111 -6.60 -10.31 -7.45
CA LEU A 111 -6.61 -11.08 -6.22
C LEU A 111 -5.21 -11.62 -5.88
N SER A 112 -4.48 -12.15 -6.86
CA SER A 112 -3.11 -12.60 -6.67
C SER A 112 -2.18 -11.48 -6.20
N ILE A 113 -2.32 -10.26 -6.73
CA ILE A 113 -1.56 -9.08 -6.29
C ILE A 113 -1.85 -8.76 -4.81
N LEU A 114 -3.11 -8.77 -4.41
CA LEU A 114 -3.51 -8.49 -3.02
C LEU A 114 -2.99 -9.57 -2.06
N LEU A 115 -3.12 -10.85 -2.41
CA LEU A 115 -2.64 -11.96 -1.60
C LEU A 115 -1.11 -11.97 -1.51
N ALA A 116 -0.41 -11.72 -2.62
CA ALA A 116 1.04 -11.59 -2.62
C ALA A 116 1.50 -10.41 -1.76
N SER A 117 0.82 -9.25 -1.86
CA SER A 117 1.11 -8.09 -1.01
C SER A 117 0.92 -8.43 0.48
N ALA A 118 -0.20 -9.07 0.84
CA ALA A 118 -0.45 -9.51 2.21
C ALA A 118 0.63 -10.48 2.72
N ALA A 119 0.99 -11.47 1.91
CA ALA A 119 2.02 -12.44 2.27
C ALA A 119 3.38 -11.76 2.47
N LEU A 120 3.77 -10.83 1.59
CA LEU A 120 5.00 -10.05 1.73
C LEU A 120 4.99 -9.22 3.02
N PHE A 121 3.90 -8.52 3.32
CA PHE A 121 3.78 -7.74 4.56
C PHE A 121 3.92 -8.62 5.80
N VAL A 122 3.33 -9.82 5.82
CA VAL A 122 3.47 -10.75 6.94
C VAL A 122 4.90 -11.29 7.04
N ILE A 123 5.45 -11.82 5.94
CA ILE A 123 6.79 -12.44 5.92
C ILE A 123 7.85 -11.41 6.33
N PHE A 124 7.86 -10.24 5.70
CA PHE A 124 8.88 -9.24 5.98
C PHE A 124 8.65 -8.45 7.28
N THR A 125 7.48 -8.59 7.92
CA THR A 125 7.32 -8.14 9.32
C THR A 125 8.17 -9.00 10.27
N PHE A 126 8.29 -10.30 10.03
CA PHE A 126 9.06 -11.22 10.89
C PHE A 126 10.50 -11.44 10.41
N ALA A 127 10.74 -11.29 9.11
CA ALA A 127 12.04 -11.42 8.49
C ALA A 127 12.29 -10.21 7.55
N PRO A 128 12.48 -9.00 8.10
CA PRO A 128 12.76 -7.82 7.30
C PRO A 128 14.13 -7.98 6.60
N PRO A 129 14.22 -7.81 5.28
CA PRO A 129 15.50 -7.83 4.58
C PRO A 129 16.31 -6.55 4.90
N GLU A 130 17.62 -6.63 4.72
CA GLU A 130 18.56 -5.50 4.91
C GLU A 130 18.49 -4.50 3.74
N LEU A 131 17.31 -3.93 3.49
CA LEU A 131 17.07 -2.91 2.47
C LEU A 131 16.66 -1.60 3.16
N ILE A 132 17.02 -0.47 2.53
CA ILE A 132 16.71 0.90 3.01
C ILE A 132 15.22 1.08 3.29
N LEU A 133 14.35 0.40 2.54
CA LEU A 133 12.90 0.43 2.71
C LEU A 133 12.41 -0.04 4.10
N PHE A 134 13.16 -0.93 4.75
CA PHE A 134 12.84 -1.53 6.06
C PHE A 134 13.57 -0.84 7.22
N GLN A 135 14.50 0.06 6.91
CA GLN A 135 15.27 0.81 7.88
C GLN A 135 14.58 2.14 8.19
N GLU A 136 14.80 2.64 9.40
CA GLU A 136 14.32 3.97 9.76
C GLU A 136 15.08 5.05 8.96
N PRO A 137 14.38 6.02 8.35
CA PRO A 137 15.01 7.12 7.62
C PRO A 137 16.07 7.86 8.42
N SER A 138 15.85 8.01 9.72
CA SER A 138 16.77 8.61 10.67
C SER A 138 18.17 7.95 10.69
N THR A 139 18.27 6.66 10.36
CA THR A 139 19.51 5.87 10.43
C THR A 139 20.46 6.21 9.27
N TYR A 140 19.96 6.33 8.05
CA TYR A 140 20.78 6.56 6.85
C TYR A 140 20.82 8.02 6.39
N LEU A 141 19.84 8.84 6.80
CA LEU A 141 19.84 10.28 6.49
C LEU A 141 20.78 11.09 7.40
N LYS A 142 21.03 10.63 8.63
CA LYS A 142 22.03 11.25 9.54
C LYS A 142 23.50 11.04 9.10
N GLY A 143 23.74 10.09 8.20
CA GLY A 143 25.08 9.74 7.71
C GLY A 143 25.49 10.41 6.40
N LYS A 144 24.64 11.28 5.84
CA LYS A 144 24.96 12.16 4.70
C LYS A 144 25.36 13.55 5.20
#